data_AF-A0A936AD24-F1
#
_entry.id   AF-A0A936AD24-F1
#
_cell.length_a   1.000
_cell.length_b   1.000
_cell.length_c   1.000
_cell.angle_alpha   90.00
_cell.angle_beta   90.00
_cell.angle_gamma   90.00
#
_symmetry.space_group_name_H-M   'P 1'
#
loop_
_entity.id
_entity.type
_entity.pdbx_description
1 polymer ?
#
loop_
_entity_poly.entity_id
_entity_poly.type
_entity_poly.pdbx_seq_one_letter_code
_entity_poly.pdbx_strand_id
1 'polypeptide(L)'
;MRNGFALALFLGAALPATANDGFGGLSATGLTFDQTESVEMVEEKLFIGIDKVKVDYVFRNNSESDVTGEVIFPLPPVAVWDGWVRSMNLPEDPNKPDIVDFTATVDGKPVRVTIDKIAVIEEPWEENRPLAEQYDTPVAT
;
A
#
# COMPACT_ATOMS: atom_id res chain seq x y z
N MET A 1 -51.47 -29.45 -20.89
CA MET A 1 -50.14 -28.90 -21.26
C MET A 1 -49.42 -28.56 -19.96
N ARG A 2 -48.34 -29.27 -19.63
CA ARG A 2 -47.69 -29.22 -18.31
C ARG A 2 -46.31 -28.60 -18.49
N ASN A 3 -46.20 -27.28 -18.32
CA ASN A 3 -44.96 -26.55 -18.51
C ASN A 3 -44.11 -26.67 -17.25
N GLY A 4 -43.04 -27.47 -17.32
CA GLY A 4 -42.02 -27.55 -16.27
C GLY A 4 -41.05 -26.38 -16.41
N PHE A 5 -40.95 -25.54 -15.38
CA PHE A 5 -39.88 -24.56 -15.24
C PHE A 5 -38.61 -25.30 -14.80
N ALA A 6 -37.59 -25.36 -15.66
CA ALA A 6 -36.25 -25.78 -15.28
C ALA A 6 -35.49 -24.57 -14.75
N LEU A 7 -35.13 -24.60 -13.46
CA LEU A 7 -34.30 -23.58 -12.82
C LEU A 7 -32.83 -23.89 -13.16
N ALA A 8 -32.24 -23.12 -14.07
CA ALA A 8 -30.83 -23.22 -14.41
C ALA A 8 -29.99 -22.59 -13.28
N LEU A 9 -29.25 -23.40 -12.55
CA LEU A 9 -28.32 -22.97 -11.51
C LEU A 9 -27.05 -22.42 -12.18
N PHE A 10 -26.93 -21.11 -12.28
CA PHE A 10 -25.69 -20.44 -12.69
C PHE A 10 -24.67 -20.57 -11.55
N LEU A 11 -23.77 -21.56 -11.64
CA LEU A 11 -22.54 -21.57 -10.84
C LEU A 11 -21.63 -20.48 -11.39
N GLY A 12 -21.58 -19.32 -10.71
CA GLY A 12 -20.60 -18.29 -10.98
C GLY A 12 -19.20 -18.82 -10.69
N ALA A 13 -18.38 -18.92 -11.73
CA ALA A 13 -16.95 -19.19 -11.57
C ALA A 13 -16.33 -18.01 -10.81
N ALA A 14 -15.87 -18.26 -9.59
CA ALA A 14 -15.06 -17.30 -8.85
C ALA A 14 -13.77 -17.07 -9.64
N LEU A 15 -13.58 -15.86 -10.15
CA LEU A 15 -12.30 -15.47 -10.74
C LEU A 15 -11.24 -15.48 -9.62
N PRO A 16 -10.02 -15.95 -9.90
CA PRO A 16 -8.93 -15.89 -8.93
C PRO A 16 -8.66 -14.42 -8.60
N ALA A 17 -8.82 -14.06 -7.32
CA ALA A 17 -8.32 -12.80 -6.81
C ALA A 17 -6.80 -12.93 -6.74
N THR A 18 -6.09 -12.10 -7.49
CA THR A 18 -4.64 -11.96 -7.34
C THR A 18 -4.40 -11.19 -6.04
N ALA A 19 -3.88 -11.86 -5.02
CA ALA A 19 -3.56 -11.22 -3.76
C ALA A 19 -2.29 -10.36 -3.90
N ASN A 20 -2.25 -9.24 -3.18
CA ASN A 20 -1.07 -8.37 -3.13
C ASN A 20 -0.10 -8.92 -2.06
N ASP A 21 0.47 -10.09 -2.32
CA ASP A 21 1.29 -10.83 -1.35
C ASP A 21 2.73 -10.28 -1.24
N GLY A 22 2.95 -9.02 -1.62
CA GLY A 22 4.24 -8.37 -1.61
C GLY A 22 4.62 -7.81 -0.24
N PHE A 23 5.86 -8.03 0.17
CA PHE A 23 6.50 -7.36 1.30
C PHE A 23 7.62 -6.47 0.74
N GLY A 24 7.61 -5.17 1.07
CA GLY A 24 8.53 -4.19 0.49
C GLY A 24 9.55 -3.70 1.50
N GLY A 25 10.84 -3.75 1.14
CA GLY A 25 11.93 -3.07 1.85
C GLY A 25 12.49 -1.92 1.01
N LEU A 26 13.02 -0.88 1.67
CA LEU A 26 13.72 0.21 1.02
C LEU A 26 15.11 -0.27 0.60
N SER A 27 15.31 -0.50 -0.70
CA SER A 27 16.65 -0.59 -1.27
C SER A 27 17.16 0.81 -1.61
N ALA A 28 18.49 0.98 -1.68
CA ALA A 28 19.13 2.23 -2.09
C ALA A 28 18.77 2.70 -3.52
N THR A 29 17.92 1.96 -4.24
CA THR A 29 17.52 2.18 -5.63
C THR A 29 16.00 2.26 -5.84
N GLY A 30 15.17 2.09 -4.80
CA GLY A 30 13.71 2.04 -4.96
C GLY A 30 13.00 0.99 -4.09
N LEU A 31 11.66 1.01 -4.15
CA LEU A 31 10.78 -0.04 -3.60
C LEU A 31 11.12 -1.37 -4.27
N THR A 32 11.71 -2.30 -3.53
CA THR A 32 11.82 -3.69 -3.97
C THR A 32 10.83 -4.51 -3.17
N PHE A 33 9.76 -4.98 -3.84
CA PHE A 33 8.91 -6.03 -3.32
C PHE A 33 9.70 -7.34 -3.36
N ASP A 34 10.33 -7.72 -2.25
CA ASP A 34 10.94 -9.03 -2.14
C ASP A 34 9.81 -10.05 -2.00
N GLN A 35 9.60 -10.83 -3.07
CA GLN A 35 8.76 -12.00 -3.00
C GLN A 35 9.53 -13.10 -2.27
N THR A 36 9.04 -13.48 -1.09
CA THR A 36 9.61 -14.58 -0.29
C THR A 36 8.53 -15.59 0.04
N GLU A 37 8.85 -16.88 -0.07
CA GLU A 37 7.96 -17.94 0.40
C GLU A 37 7.96 -18.07 1.93
N SER A 38 8.91 -17.42 2.62
CA SER A 38 9.09 -17.54 4.06
C SER A 38 8.12 -16.68 4.87
N VAL A 39 7.60 -15.59 4.30
CA VAL A 39 6.64 -14.69 4.97
C VAL A 39 5.48 -14.42 4.01
N GLU A 40 4.27 -14.60 4.50
CA GLU A 40 3.04 -14.44 3.72
C GLU A 40 2.14 -13.38 4.37
N MET A 41 1.66 -12.41 3.58
CA MET A 41 0.60 -11.51 4.01
C MET A 41 -0.75 -12.25 3.90
N VAL A 42 -1.32 -12.68 5.02
CA VAL A 42 -2.54 -13.51 5.02
C VAL A 42 -3.82 -12.69 5.08
N GLU A 43 -3.76 -11.44 5.54
CA GLU A 43 -4.92 -10.55 5.61
C GLU A 43 -4.49 -9.08 5.54
N GLU A 44 -5.25 -8.29 4.78
CA GLU A 44 -5.23 -6.83 4.81
C GLU A 44 -6.64 -6.32 5.13
N LYS A 45 -6.73 -5.35 6.06
CA LYS A 45 -7.96 -4.60 6.36
C LYS A 45 -7.71 -3.11 6.24
N LEU A 46 -8.03 -2.55 5.08
CA LEU A 46 -8.02 -1.12 4.82
C LEU A 46 -9.34 -0.46 5.26
N PHE A 47 -9.23 0.53 6.13
CA PHE A 47 -10.29 1.46 6.49
C PHE A 47 -9.95 2.86 5.98
N ILE A 48 -10.88 3.47 5.26
CA ILE A 48 -10.81 4.87 4.82
C ILE A 48 -12.03 5.60 5.36
N GLY A 49 -11.78 6.62 6.17
CA GLY A 49 -12.80 7.54 6.67
C GLY A 49 -12.35 8.99 6.49
N ILE A 50 -13.28 9.91 6.75
CA ILE A 50 -13.03 11.35 6.64
C ILE A 50 -11.87 11.79 7.55
N ASP A 51 -11.81 11.21 8.76
CA ASP A 51 -10.86 11.65 9.77
C ASP A 51 -9.58 10.79 9.83
N LYS A 52 -9.58 9.60 9.22
CA LYS A 52 -8.42 8.68 9.28
C LYS A 52 -8.42 7.62 8.19
N VAL A 53 -7.21 7.25 7.81
CA VAL A 53 -6.90 6.00 7.09
C VAL A 53 -6.22 5.05 8.08
N LYS A 54 -6.61 3.77 8.07
CA LYS A 54 -5.99 2.74 8.90
C LYS A 54 -5.86 1.46 8.08
N VAL A 55 -4.72 0.78 8.18
CA VAL A 55 -4.54 -0.55 7.60
C VAL A 55 -4.06 -1.50 8.68
N ASP A 56 -4.75 -2.64 8.81
CA ASP A 56 -4.29 -3.75 9.65
C ASP A 56 -3.79 -4.87 8.74
N TYR A 57 -2.55 -5.30 8.95
CA TYR A 57 -1.95 -6.43 8.24
C TYR A 57 -1.77 -7.62 9.18
N VAL A 58 -1.99 -8.83 8.66
CA VAL A 58 -1.59 -10.07 9.32
C VAL A 58 -0.54 -10.75 8.46
N PHE A 59 0.64 -10.98 9.02
CA PHE A 59 1.72 -11.71 8.37
C PHE A 59 1.92 -13.08 9.04
N ARG A 60 2.24 -14.09 8.25
CA ARG A 60 2.59 -15.44 8.72
C ARG A 60 4.02 -15.77 8.30
N ASN A 61 4.87 -16.14 9.26
CA ASN A 61 6.16 -16.77 8.95
C ASN A 61 5.93 -18.27 8.67
N ASN A 62 6.19 -18.70 7.44
CA ASN A 62 6.04 -20.07 6.96
C ASN A 62 7.33 -20.90 7.09
N SER A 63 8.43 -20.31 7.58
CA SER A 63 9.72 -20.99 7.73
C SER A 63 9.94 -21.56 9.15
N GLU A 64 10.96 -22.41 9.29
CA GLU A 64 11.37 -22.96 10.60
C GLU A 64 12.33 -22.04 11.38
N SER A 65 12.64 -20.86 10.83
CA SER A 65 13.61 -19.91 11.38
C SER A 65 13.00 -18.52 11.57
N ASP A 66 13.61 -17.73 12.44
CA ASP A 66 13.25 -16.31 12.54
C ASP A 66 13.56 -15.59 11.22
N VAL A 67 12.59 -14.83 10.72
CA VAL A 67 12.74 -13.98 9.53
C VAL A 67 12.65 -12.53 9.96
N THR A 68 13.62 -11.72 9.53
CA THR A 68 13.60 -10.27 9.71
C THR A 68 13.35 -9.61 8.36
N GLY A 69 12.40 -8.69 8.32
CA GLY A 69 12.09 -7.88 7.15
C GLY A 69 11.66 -6.48 7.56
N GLU A 70 11.74 -5.55 6.62
CA GLU A 70 11.25 -4.19 6.76
C GLU A 70 9.85 -4.04 6.16
N VAL A 71 8.89 -3.50 6.93
CA VAL A 71 7.56 -3.11 6.39
C VAL A 71 7.58 -1.62 6.08
N ILE A 72 7.17 -1.27 4.87
CA ILE A 72 7.01 0.13 4.44
C ILE A 72 5.57 0.43 4.03
N PHE A 73 5.14 1.67 4.27
CA PHE A 73 3.85 2.18 3.83
C PHE A 73 4.08 3.40 2.92
N PRO A 74 3.95 3.26 1.59
CA PRO A 74 4.18 4.37 0.69
C PRO A 74 3.01 5.36 0.75
N LEU A 75 3.33 6.64 0.82
CA LEU A 75 2.35 7.72 0.65
C LEU A 75 2.31 8.14 -0.81
N PRO A 76 1.14 8.54 -1.34
CA PRO A 76 1.07 9.11 -2.67
C PRO A 76 1.91 10.40 -2.74
N PRO A 77 2.46 10.73 -3.92
CA PRO A 77 3.15 11.99 -4.13
C PRO A 77 2.30 13.17 -3.68
N VAL A 78 2.89 14.07 -2.89
CA VAL A 78 2.23 15.31 -2.46
C VAL A 78 2.65 16.44 -3.38
N ALA A 79 1.71 16.94 -4.18
CA ALA A 79 1.99 18.08 -5.04
C ALA A 79 2.30 19.33 -4.20
N VAL A 80 3.39 20.03 -4.54
CA VAL A 80 3.84 21.26 -3.86
C VAL A 80 3.05 22.51 -4.26
N TRP A 81 1.93 22.36 -4.98
CA TRP A 81 1.03 23.46 -5.32
C TRP A 81 0.02 23.69 -4.20
N ASP A 82 -0.16 24.94 -3.76
CA ASP A 82 -0.92 25.27 -2.53
C ASP A 82 -2.35 24.70 -2.52
N GLY A 83 -3.03 24.69 -3.67
CA GLY A 83 -4.41 24.24 -3.75
C GLY A 83 -4.60 22.74 -3.60
N TRP A 84 -3.53 21.94 -3.82
CA TRP A 84 -3.56 20.49 -3.67
C TRP A 84 -3.26 20.06 -2.23
N VAL A 85 -2.33 20.75 -1.55
CA VAL A 85 -2.03 20.53 -0.12
C VAL A 85 -3.30 20.76 0.72
N ARG A 86 -4.08 21.79 0.38
CA ARG A 86 -5.34 22.12 1.07
C ARG A 86 -6.47 21.12 0.80
N SER A 87 -6.51 20.46 -0.37
CA SER A 87 -7.55 19.47 -0.68
C SER A 87 -7.32 18.14 0.04
N MET A 88 -6.08 17.84 0.44
CA MET A 88 -5.70 16.64 1.19
C MET A 88 -5.74 16.80 2.72
N ASN A 89 -6.18 17.96 3.23
CA ASN A 89 -6.16 18.27 4.67
C ASN A 89 -4.76 18.10 5.30
N LEU A 90 -3.70 18.39 4.54
CA LEU A 90 -2.33 18.29 5.03
C LEU A 90 -1.95 19.54 5.85
N PRO A 91 -0.93 19.43 6.73
CA PRO A 91 -0.40 20.57 7.47
C PRO A 91 0.05 21.72 6.55
N GLU A 92 -0.14 22.95 6.99
CA GLU A 92 0.27 24.15 6.23
C GLU A 92 1.79 24.28 6.09
N ASP A 93 2.57 23.67 6.99
CA ASP A 93 4.03 23.65 6.89
C ASP A 93 4.53 22.45 6.07
N PRO A 94 4.95 22.64 4.81
CA PRO A 94 5.46 21.56 3.96
C PRO A 94 6.80 20.98 4.47
N ASN A 95 7.48 21.70 5.37
CA ASN A 95 8.76 21.24 5.93
C ASN A 95 8.57 20.31 7.13
N LYS A 96 7.35 20.13 7.64
CA LYS A 96 7.07 19.15 8.70
C LYS A 96 7.64 17.78 8.27
N PRO A 97 8.48 17.13 9.11
CA PRO A 97 9.09 15.86 8.73
C PRO A 97 8.07 14.76 8.47
N ASP A 98 7.08 14.63 9.36
CA ASP A 98 5.95 13.72 9.23
C ASP A 98 4.69 14.53 8.94
N ILE A 99 4.30 14.60 7.67
CA ILE A 99 3.15 15.39 7.22
C ILE A 99 1.79 14.74 7.53
N VAL A 100 1.74 13.46 7.90
CA VAL A 100 0.48 12.72 8.13
C VAL A 100 0.32 12.19 9.56
N ASP A 101 1.30 12.45 10.44
CA ASP A 101 1.33 11.93 11.81
C ASP A 101 1.24 10.39 11.83
N PHE A 102 2.03 9.74 10.98
CA PHE A 102 1.99 8.29 10.81
C PHE A 102 2.45 7.58 12.08
N THR A 103 1.69 6.57 12.50
CA THR A 103 2.02 5.73 13.64
C THR A 103 1.80 4.26 13.29
N ALA A 104 2.58 3.38 13.90
CA ALA A 104 2.46 1.95 13.69
C ALA A 104 2.51 1.18 15.01
N THR A 105 1.82 0.05 15.04
CA THR A 105 1.86 -0.93 16.13
C THR A 105 2.13 -2.32 15.59
N VAL A 106 2.94 -3.11 16.31
CA VAL A 106 3.14 -4.53 16.05
C VAL A 106 2.65 -5.29 17.28
N ASP A 107 1.74 -6.25 17.10
CA ASP A 107 1.09 -6.99 18.18
C ASP A 107 0.52 -6.08 19.29
N GLY A 108 -0.08 -4.96 18.87
CA GLY A 108 -0.66 -3.95 19.77
C GLY A 108 0.34 -3.06 20.50
N LYS A 109 1.64 -3.20 20.25
CA LYS A 109 2.69 -2.36 20.86
C LYS A 109 3.16 -1.29 19.88
N PRO A 110 3.26 -0.01 20.28
CA PRO A 110 3.84 1.03 19.45
C PRO A 110 5.27 0.70 19.03
N VAL A 111 5.58 0.93 17.75
CA VAL A 111 6.94 0.81 17.22
C VAL A 111 7.42 2.15 16.70
N ARG A 112 8.74 2.35 16.66
CA ARG A 112 9.32 3.55 16.07
C ARG A 112 9.19 3.46 14.55
N VAL A 113 8.60 4.50 13.95
CA VAL A 113 8.57 4.67 12.50
C VAL A 113 9.73 5.56 12.06
N THR A 114 10.29 5.26 10.89
CA THR A 114 11.26 6.11 10.20
C THR A 114 10.57 6.66 8.97
N ILE A 115 10.69 7.97 8.74
CA ILE A 115 10.12 8.63 7.57
C ILE A 115 11.25 8.92 6.59
N ASP A 116 11.08 8.46 5.36
CA ASP A 116 11.88 8.89 4.22
C ASP A 116 11.04 9.86 3.37
N LYS A 117 11.62 11.01 3.02
CA LYS A 117 10.96 12.07 2.27
C LYS A 117 11.90 12.58 1.20
N ILE A 118 11.55 12.29 -0.05
CA ILE A 118 12.29 12.71 -1.24
C ILE A 118 11.49 13.74 -2.04
N ALA A 119 12.20 14.65 -2.70
CA ALA A 119 11.60 15.52 -3.71
C ALA A 119 11.70 14.81 -5.07
N VAL A 120 10.58 14.71 -5.78
CA VAL A 120 10.50 14.06 -7.09
C VAL A 120 9.93 15.03 -8.12
N ILE A 121 10.41 14.94 -9.35
CA ILE A 121 9.80 15.65 -10.49
C ILE A 121 8.68 14.75 -11.00
N GLU A 122 7.48 15.30 -11.14
CA GLU A 122 6.35 14.55 -11.70
C GLU A 122 6.64 14.24 -13.18
N GLU A 123 6.68 12.95 -13.50
CA GLU A 123 6.78 12.46 -14.87
C GLU A 123 5.54 12.87 -15.68
N PRO A 124 5.68 13.12 -17.00
CA PRO A 124 4.54 13.41 -17.87
C PRO A 124 3.40 12.39 -17.72
N TRP A 125 2.18 12.84 -17.99
CA TRP A 125 1.01 11.97 -17.87
C TRP A 125 1.01 10.92 -18.98
N GLU A 126 0.88 9.65 -18.60
CA GLU A 126 0.78 8.51 -19.50
C GLU A 126 -0.50 7.71 -19.22
N GLU A 127 -1.32 7.50 -20.25
CA GLU A 127 -2.69 6.97 -20.08
C GLU A 127 -2.78 5.56 -19.52
N ASN A 128 -1.75 4.75 -19.74
CA ASN A 128 -1.74 3.35 -19.32
C ASN A 128 -0.63 3.03 -18.31
N ARG A 129 -0.13 4.05 -17.59
CA ARG A 129 0.91 3.85 -16.58
C ARG A 129 0.37 3.00 -15.41
N PRO A 130 1.05 1.90 -15.04
CA PRO A 130 0.74 1.15 -13.83
C PRO A 130 0.66 2.07 -12.60
N LEU A 131 -0.43 1.97 -11.83
CA LEU A 131 -0.65 2.80 -10.64
C LEU A 131 0.44 2.63 -9.56
N ALA A 132 1.15 1.51 -9.54
CA ALA A 132 2.21 1.27 -8.57
C ALA A 132 3.51 2.00 -8.91
N GLU A 133 3.76 2.30 -10.19
CA GLU A 133 5.00 2.91 -10.68
C GLU A 133 5.20 4.34 -10.15
N GLN A 134 4.12 5.02 -9.76
CA GLN A 134 4.20 6.34 -9.12
C GLN A 134 4.87 6.32 -7.73
N TYR A 135 5.05 5.14 -7.14
CA TYR A 135 5.70 4.96 -5.84
C TYR A 135 7.16 4.50 -5.97
N ASP A 136 7.61 4.16 -7.18
CA ASP A 136 9.00 3.80 -7.40
C ASP A 136 9.88 5.03 -7.20
N THR A 137 11.01 4.86 -6.51
CA THR A 137 11.95 5.96 -6.32
C THR A 137 12.45 6.40 -7.69
N PRO A 138 12.33 7.68 -8.07
CA PRO A 138 12.84 8.15 -9.35
C PRO A 138 14.34 7.86 -9.41
N VAL A 139 14.81 7.34 -10.55
CA VAL A 139 16.23 7.17 -10.78
C VAL A 139 16.86 8.56 -10.75
N ALA A 140 17.69 8.84 -9.74
CA ALA A 140 18.44 10.08 -9.70
C ALA A 140 19.39 10.14 -10.90
N THR A 141 19.07 11.00 -11.87
CA THR A 141 19.97 11.36 -12.98
C THR A 141 21.02 12.36 -12.54
#